data_AF-A0A1X0NEZ3-F1
#
_entry.id   AF-A0A1X0NEZ3-F1
#
_cell.length_a   1.000
_cell.length_b   1.000
_cell.length_c   1.000
_cell.angle_alpha   90.00
_cell.angle_beta   90.00
_cell.angle_gamma   90.00
#
_symmetry.space_group_name_H-M   'P 1'
#
loop_
_entity.id
_entity.type
_entity.pdbx_description
1 polymer ?
#
loop_
_entity_poly.entity_id
_entity_poly.type
_entity_poly.pdbx_seq_one_letter_code
_entity_poly.pdbx_strand_id
1 'polypeptide(L)'
;MFVQLRRVVFLLVLLQCCACVAYAQVEFDHDKEATRTKNNLQTAVSDAYVMLAEGRSCLSFLKNEMKDSNESVLYAKKVAEDTVGILDGIEGKKNDRGKIQILLDKVRTAMGDTEDALRSATIAVGRKRAANQACHASRGNVAHVLSELEKKRQGLESYMTKGDVWYGNEECKQLVMNSTKVHGELQNVSAQIYQLNWNGVNTMTEEVKTLEGAIKTLNDAKKKLETLATSLERERTDVGRIGAIQNVTKVMGEVANNGEVQLKVVSQKPKTDMKGNEVIEGVTVKEGDTLKKIDQEKKKQMVVKAVQLKEEIFKGAKEHLRQREEVEKQHIVETIQAEEKAKKERERRVAEEKKKKEEERKKIEEQQRRVEEEKKRVEEKKKKAEEEKRKDEERKKLEEEKKKIEEQKRKAEEEKTKPVMKKDGSSGPAFVHSPLLLLLLCVLGCTLVC
;
A
#
# COMPACT_ATOMS: atom_id res chain seq x y z
N MET A 1 -57.18 -16.21 -51.14
CA MET A 1 -56.01 -16.48 -50.27
C MET A 1 -55.04 -15.30 -50.14
N PHE A 2 -54.77 -14.49 -51.18
CA PHE A 2 -53.81 -13.37 -51.10
C PHE A 2 -54.15 -12.27 -50.08
N VAL A 3 -55.44 -12.00 -49.81
CA VAL A 3 -55.86 -10.98 -48.82
C VAL A 3 -55.61 -11.44 -47.38
N GLN A 4 -55.69 -12.75 -47.10
CA GLN A 4 -55.40 -13.30 -45.77
C GLN A 4 -53.89 -13.28 -45.47
N LEU A 5 -53.05 -13.61 -46.45
CA LEU A 5 -51.59 -13.53 -46.32
C LEU A 5 -51.11 -12.10 -46.04
N ARG A 6 -51.70 -11.09 -46.68
CA ARG A 6 -51.35 -9.67 -46.42
C ARG A 6 -51.61 -9.27 -44.97
N ARG A 7 -52.71 -9.70 -44.36
CA ARG A 7 -53.04 -9.36 -42.96
C ARG A 7 -52.05 -9.98 -41.95
N VAL A 8 -51.58 -11.19 -42.21
CA VAL A 8 -50.59 -11.86 -41.33
C VAL A 8 -49.22 -11.18 -41.41
N VAL A 9 -48.80 -10.74 -42.60
CA VAL A 9 -47.53 -10.01 -42.77
C VAL A 9 -47.56 -8.67 -42.03
N PHE A 10 -48.67 -7.92 -42.08
CA PHE A 10 -48.79 -6.68 -41.31
C PHE A 10 -48.72 -6.91 -39.80
N LEU A 11 -49.31 -8.00 -39.30
CA LEU A 11 -49.22 -8.37 -37.87
C LEU A 11 -47.79 -8.75 -37.45
N LEU A 12 -47.05 -9.47 -38.29
CA LEU A 12 -45.66 -9.83 -38.00
C LEU A 12 -44.73 -8.61 -38.01
N VAL A 13 -44.93 -7.68 -38.96
CA VAL A 13 -44.17 -6.41 -39.00
C VAL A 13 -44.51 -5.54 -37.80
N LEU A 14 -45.79 -5.45 -37.40
CA LEU A 14 -46.19 -4.75 -36.17
C LEU A 14 -45.61 -5.40 -34.93
N LEU A 15 -45.63 -6.74 -34.81
CA LEU A 15 -45.04 -7.46 -33.69
C LEU A 15 -43.52 -7.24 -33.62
N GLN A 16 -42.84 -7.25 -34.76
CA GLN A 16 -41.41 -6.97 -34.83
C GLN A 16 -41.09 -5.50 -34.48
N CYS A 17 -41.90 -4.54 -34.94
CA CYS A 17 -41.78 -3.15 -34.50
C CYS A 17 -42.02 -3.01 -32.99
N CYS A 18 -43.05 -3.66 -32.43
CA CYS A 18 -43.33 -3.64 -31.00
C CYS A 18 -42.19 -4.29 -30.20
N ALA A 19 -41.60 -5.39 -30.68
CA ALA A 19 -40.45 -6.02 -30.05
C ALA A 19 -39.20 -5.13 -30.10
N CYS A 20 -38.93 -4.47 -31.23
CA CYS A 20 -37.83 -3.53 -31.38
C CYS A 20 -38.00 -2.28 -30.50
N VAL A 21 -39.22 -1.73 -30.40
CA VAL A 21 -39.52 -0.57 -29.55
C VAL A 21 -39.46 -0.94 -28.07
N ALA A 22 -39.95 -2.13 -27.68
CA ALA A 22 -39.81 -2.63 -26.32
C ALA A 22 -38.34 -2.89 -25.93
N TYR A 23 -37.50 -3.35 -26.87
CA TYR A 23 -36.06 -3.49 -26.65
C TYR A 23 -35.32 -2.13 -26.62
N ALA A 24 -35.80 -1.14 -27.37
CA ALA A 24 -35.20 0.21 -27.40
C ALA A 24 -35.53 1.04 -26.15
N GLN A 25 -36.56 0.68 -25.38
CA GLN A 25 -36.95 1.33 -24.14
C GLN A 25 -36.30 0.75 -22.88
N VAL A 26 -35.36 -0.18 -23.02
CA VAL A 26 -34.41 -0.44 -21.91
C VAL A 26 -33.46 0.76 -21.87
N GLU A 27 -33.96 1.88 -21.34
CA GLU A 27 -33.12 3.00 -20.94
C GLU A 27 -32.11 2.42 -19.96
N PHE A 28 -30.88 2.24 -20.45
CA PHE A 28 -29.76 1.88 -19.61
C PHE A 28 -29.58 3.04 -18.65
N ASP A 29 -29.99 2.81 -17.41
CA ASP A 29 -29.76 3.71 -16.31
C ASP A 29 -28.24 3.75 -16.05
N HIS A 30 -27.56 4.60 -16.82
CA HIS A 30 -26.12 4.76 -16.79
C HIS A 30 -25.63 5.16 -15.40
N ASP A 31 -26.45 5.85 -14.61
CA ASP A 31 -26.15 6.20 -13.23
C ASP A 31 -26.14 4.98 -12.31
N LYS A 32 -27.09 4.06 -12.46
CA LYS A 32 -27.09 2.77 -11.73
C LYS A 32 -25.87 1.93 -12.09
N GLU A 33 -25.51 1.85 -13.36
CA GLU A 33 -24.36 1.05 -13.80
C GLU A 33 -23.02 1.66 -13.35
N ALA A 34 -22.88 2.99 -13.42
CA ALA A 34 -21.73 3.71 -12.89
C ALA A 34 -21.60 3.51 -11.38
N THR A 35 -22.70 3.59 -10.63
CA THR A 35 -22.73 3.34 -9.18
C THR A 35 -22.30 1.90 -8.86
N ARG A 36 -22.79 0.92 -9.62
CA ARG A 36 -22.38 -0.49 -9.47
C ARG A 36 -20.89 -0.67 -9.72
N THR A 37 -20.35 -0.04 -10.76
CA THR A 37 -18.92 -0.13 -11.12
C THR A 37 -18.04 0.55 -10.08
N LYS A 38 -18.45 1.70 -9.54
CA LYS A 38 -17.81 2.38 -8.40
C LYS A 38 -17.73 1.45 -7.18
N ASN A 39 -18.85 0.87 -6.78
CA ASN A 39 -18.91 -0.03 -5.62
C ASN A 39 -18.03 -1.28 -5.82
N ASN A 40 -18.05 -1.85 -7.03
CA ASN A 40 -17.20 -2.99 -7.37
C ASN A 40 -15.70 -2.66 -7.26
N LEU A 41 -15.29 -1.49 -7.74
CA LEU A 41 -13.90 -1.04 -7.62
C LEU A 41 -13.54 -0.77 -6.16
N GLN A 42 -14.44 -0.17 -5.38
CA GLN A 42 -14.22 0.07 -3.95
C GLN A 42 -13.99 -1.23 -3.16
N THR A 43 -14.77 -2.27 -3.43
CA THR A 43 -14.53 -3.61 -2.86
C THR A 43 -13.16 -4.16 -3.29
N ALA A 44 -12.83 -4.07 -4.59
CA ALA A 44 -11.55 -4.57 -5.09
C ALA A 44 -10.33 -3.83 -4.52
N VAL A 45 -10.44 -2.51 -4.32
CA VAL A 45 -9.40 -1.72 -3.65
C VAL A 45 -9.23 -2.18 -2.21
N SER A 46 -10.33 -2.49 -1.51
CA SER A 46 -10.28 -3.00 -0.14
C SER A 46 -9.60 -4.39 -0.08
N ASP A 47 -9.98 -5.29 -0.98
CA ASP A 47 -9.35 -6.62 -1.12
C ASP A 47 -7.85 -6.50 -1.46
N ALA A 48 -7.49 -5.53 -2.31
CA ALA A 48 -6.11 -5.24 -2.67
C ALA A 48 -5.27 -4.80 -1.48
N TYR A 49 -5.81 -3.97 -0.58
CA TYR A 49 -5.11 -3.60 0.66
C TYR A 49 -4.92 -4.77 1.62
N VAL A 50 -5.90 -5.68 1.72
CA VAL A 50 -5.76 -6.92 2.50
C VAL A 50 -4.63 -7.78 1.94
N MET A 51 -4.63 -8.00 0.62
CA MET A 51 -3.57 -8.77 -0.04
C MET A 51 -2.20 -8.10 0.06
N LEU A 52 -2.15 -6.77 0.10
CA LEU A 52 -0.90 -6.02 0.24
C LEU A 52 -0.27 -6.28 1.60
N ALA A 53 -1.08 -6.30 2.67
CA ALA A 53 -0.66 -6.67 4.01
C ALA A 53 -0.12 -8.11 4.05
N GLU A 54 -0.90 -9.06 3.53
CA GLU A 54 -0.51 -10.47 3.48
C GLU A 54 0.79 -10.68 2.69
N GLY A 55 0.94 -9.99 1.57
CA GLY A 55 2.16 -10.01 0.77
C GLY A 55 3.38 -9.43 1.50
N ARG A 56 3.23 -8.33 2.25
CA ARG A 56 4.30 -7.74 3.08
C ARG A 56 4.69 -8.64 4.25
N SER A 57 3.72 -9.22 4.93
CA SER A 57 3.93 -10.21 5.99
C SER A 57 4.72 -11.42 5.47
N CYS A 58 4.30 -12.00 4.34
CA CYS A 58 5.01 -13.09 3.67
C CYS A 58 6.46 -12.68 3.31
N LEU A 59 6.67 -11.48 2.77
CA LEU A 59 8.01 -10.99 2.42
C LEU A 59 8.92 -10.92 3.66
N SER A 60 8.43 -10.38 4.77
CA SER A 60 9.19 -10.30 6.03
C SER A 60 9.47 -11.69 6.59
N PHE A 61 8.47 -12.56 6.59
CA PHE A 61 8.60 -13.93 7.08
C PHE A 61 9.65 -14.71 6.29
N LEU A 62 9.60 -14.65 4.96
CA LEU A 62 10.57 -15.34 4.09
C LEU A 62 11.99 -14.83 4.30
N LYS A 63 12.20 -13.50 4.43
CA LYS A 63 13.53 -12.92 4.69
C LYS A 63 14.12 -13.44 6.01
N ASN A 64 13.31 -13.54 7.06
CA ASN A 64 13.76 -14.02 8.36
C ASN A 64 14.14 -15.50 8.30
N GLU A 65 13.28 -16.35 7.73
CA GLU A 65 13.57 -17.78 7.61
C GLU A 65 14.79 -18.06 6.71
N MET A 66 15.01 -17.24 5.68
CA MET A 66 16.23 -17.31 4.87
C MET A 66 17.49 -17.01 5.68
N LYS A 67 17.44 -15.99 6.54
CA LYS A 67 18.56 -15.60 7.40
C LYS A 67 18.86 -16.69 8.44
N ASP A 68 17.84 -17.12 9.18
CA ASP A 68 17.97 -18.13 10.23
C ASP A 68 18.52 -19.46 9.69
N SER A 69 18.04 -19.88 8.50
CA SER A 69 18.54 -21.06 7.80
C SER A 69 20.02 -20.95 7.46
N ASN A 70 20.43 -19.83 6.86
CA ASN A 70 21.82 -19.62 6.48
C ASN A 70 22.77 -19.60 7.69
N GLU A 71 22.39 -18.90 8.76
CA GLU A 71 23.17 -18.87 10.01
C GLU A 71 23.29 -20.25 10.64
N SER A 72 22.19 -21.01 10.69
CA SER A 72 22.18 -22.36 11.26
C SER A 72 23.05 -23.34 10.47
N VAL A 73 23.03 -23.27 9.13
CA VAL A 73 23.84 -24.13 8.26
C VAL A 73 25.33 -23.82 8.39
N LEU A 74 25.71 -22.55 8.46
CA LEU A 74 27.11 -22.15 8.68
C LEU A 74 27.61 -22.59 10.06
N TYR A 75 26.76 -22.49 11.08
CA TYR A 75 27.09 -22.98 12.42
C TYR A 75 27.30 -24.50 12.43
N ALA A 76 26.38 -25.27 11.82
CA ALA A 76 26.51 -26.73 11.72
C ALA A 76 27.79 -27.16 10.99
N LYS A 77 28.15 -26.46 9.89
CA LYS A 77 29.42 -26.69 9.19
C LYS A 77 30.61 -26.46 10.11
N LYS A 78 30.65 -25.32 10.80
CA LYS A 78 31.77 -24.95 11.69
C LYS A 78 31.95 -25.98 12.81
N VAL A 79 30.87 -26.36 13.49
CA VAL A 79 30.94 -27.33 14.60
C VAL A 79 31.42 -28.70 14.12
N ALA A 80 31.04 -29.13 12.91
CA ALA A 80 31.57 -30.34 12.29
C ALA A 80 33.08 -30.23 11.99
N GLU A 81 33.54 -29.09 11.47
CA GLU A 81 34.97 -28.84 11.22
C GLU A 81 35.79 -28.81 12.53
N ASP A 82 35.28 -28.14 13.58
CA ASP A 82 35.90 -28.07 14.90
C ASP A 82 36.04 -29.49 15.51
N THR A 83 35.03 -30.33 15.35
CA THR A 83 35.06 -31.75 15.78
C THR A 83 36.19 -32.53 15.10
N VAL A 84 36.41 -32.30 13.80
CA VAL A 84 37.54 -32.92 13.07
C VAL A 84 38.89 -32.38 13.53
N GLY A 85 38.98 -31.08 13.82
CA GLY A 85 40.21 -30.50 14.37
C GLY A 85 40.63 -31.15 15.70
N ILE A 86 39.68 -31.54 16.56
CA ILE A 86 39.97 -32.28 17.80
C ILE A 86 40.53 -33.68 17.48
N LEU A 87 40.00 -34.35 16.45
CA LEU A 87 40.44 -35.69 16.04
C LEU A 87 41.86 -35.72 15.47
N ASP A 88 42.23 -34.72 14.66
CA ASP A 88 43.59 -34.61 14.15
C ASP A 88 44.62 -34.46 15.30
N GLY A 89 44.19 -33.86 16.41
CA GLY A 89 44.97 -33.81 17.66
C GLY A 89 45.20 -35.18 18.33
N ILE A 90 44.32 -36.16 18.10
CA ILE A 90 44.48 -37.54 18.59
C ILE A 90 45.55 -38.27 17.77
N GLU A 91 45.56 -38.08 16.45
CA GLU A 91 46.56 -38.71 15.58
C GLU A 91 47.99 -38.26 15.89
N GLY A 92 48.18 -37.00 16.27
CA GLY A 92 49.50 -36.48 16.68
C GLY A 92 49.99 -36.96 18.05
N LYS A 93 49.11 -37.53 18.88
CA LYS A 93 49.40 -37.89 20.29
C LYS A 93 49.24 -39.37 20.59
N LYS A 94 49.38 -40.25 19.59
CA LYS A 94 49.12 -41.70 19.71
C LYS A 94 49.83 -42.40 20.89
N ASN A 95 50.97 -41.88 21.35
CA ASN A 95 51.78 -42.44 22.44
C ASN A 95 51.41 -41.94 23.86
N ASP A 96 50.60 -40.89 24.00
CA ASP A 96 50.29 -40.28 25.31
C ASP A 96 48.88 -40.67 25.79
N ARG A 97 48.82 -41.77 26.54
CA ARG A 97 47.56 -42.39 27.00
C ARG A 97 46.64 -41.40 27.73
N GLY A 98 47.19 -40.58 28.61
CA GLY A 98 46.39 -39.61 29.39
C GLY A 98 45.76 -38.54 28.50
N LYS A 99 46.52 -38.04 27.52
CA LYS A 99 46.01 -37.02 26.58
C LYS A 99 44.93 -37.56 25.64
N ILE A 100 45.01 -38.84 25.23
CA ILE A 100 44.03 -39.43 24.32
C ILE A 100 42.66 -39.55 24.96
N GLN A 101 42.57 -39.99 26.22
CA GLN A 101 41.28 -40.08 26.90
C GLN A 101 40.60 -38.71 27.01
N ILE A 102 41.36 -37.69 27.40
CA ILE A 102 40.88 -36.30 27.47
C ILE A 102 40.39 -35.82 26.09
N LEU A 103 41.10 -36.15 25.02
CA LEU A 103 40.66 -35.80 23.67
C LEU A 103 39.40 -36.57 23.24
N LEU A 104 39.26 -37.85 23.57
CA LEU A 104 38.07 -38.63 23.26
C LEU A 104 36.82 -38.08 23.98
N ASP A 105 36.96 -37.62 25.23
CA ASP A 105 35.85 -36.99 25.95
C ASP A 105 35.48 -35.62 25.35
N LYS A 106 36.48 -34.86 24.86
CA LYS A 106 36.23 -33.64 24.06
C LYS A 106 35.52 -33.93 22.75
N VAL A 107 35.92 -34.98 22.03
CA VAL A 107 35.22 -35.41 20.80
C VAL A 107 33.78 -35.78 21.12
N ARG A 108 33.54 -36.56 22.19
CA ARG A 108 32.17 -36.93 22.59
C ARG A 108 31.29 -35.70 22.85
N THR A 109 31.84 -34.69 23.54
CA THR A 109 31.14 -33.43 23.81
C THR A 109 30.85 -32.68 22.50
N ALA A 110 31.86 -32.50 21.65
CA ALA A 110 31.72 -31.83 20.36
C ALA A 110 30.77 -32.57 19.39
N MET A 111 30.67 -33.88 19.50
CA MET A 111 29.70 -34.68 18.75
C MET A 111 28.25 -34.39 19.16
N GLY A 112 27.99 -34.15 20.45
CA GLY A 112 26.68 -33.70 20.93
C GLY A 112 26.31 -32.34 20.36
N ASP A 113 27.24 -31.37 20.43
CA ASP A 113 27.05 -30.04 19.85
C ASP A 113 26.82 -30.12 18.33
N THR A 114 27.53 -31.02 17.65
CA THR A 114 27.38 -31.26 16.20
C THR A 114 26.00 -31.82 15.87
N GLU A 115 25.51 -32.79 16.65
CA GLU A 115 24.17 -33.37 16.46
C GLU A 115 23.09 -32.30 16.58
N ASP A 116 23.15 -31.48 17.63
CA ASP A 116 22.21 -30.40 17.87
C ASP A 116 22.28 -29.31 16.77
N ALA A 117 23.48 -28.97 16.32
CA ALA A 117 23.68 -28.01 15.24
C ALA A 117 23.13 -28.53 13.89
N LEU A 118 23.42 -29.78 13.53
CA LEU A 118 22.89 -30.41 12.31
C LEU A 118 21.37 -30.50 12.34
N ARG A 119 20.79 -30.90 13.48
CA ARG A 119 19.35 -30.97 13.66
C ARG A 119 18.71 -29.59 13.53
N SER A 120 19.26 -28.59 14.20
CA SER A 120 18.77 -27.20 14.16
C SER A 120 18.84 -26.63 12.74
N ALA A 121 19.95 -26.84 12.03
CA ALA A 121 20.11 -26.42 10.65
C ALA A 121 19.12 -27.13 9.71
N THR A 122 18.91 -28.42 9.88
CA THR A 122 17.95 -29.18 9.07
C THR A 122 16.51 -28.69 9.28
N ILE A 123 16.13 -28.40 10.54
CA ILE A 123 14.84 -27.78 10.86
C ILE A 123 14.71 -26.41 10.19
N ALA A 124 15.74 -25.57 10.28
CA ALA A 124 15.72 -24.23 9.71
C ALA A 124 15.58 -24.24 8.17
N VAL A 125 16.30 -25.13 7.47
CA VAL A 125 16.14 -25.35 6.02
C VAL A 125 14.72 -25.83 5.70
N GLY A 126 14.15 -26.70 6.55
CA GLY A 126 12.75 -27.15 6.44
C GLY A 126 11.73 -26.02 6.59
N ARG A 127 11.90 -25.14 7.58
CA ARG A 127 11.05 -23.95 7.79
C ARG A 127 11.15 -22.98 6.62
N LYS A 128 12.36 -22.66 6.17
CA LYS A 128 12.61 -21.84 4.97
C LYS A 128 11.86 -22.38 3.76
N ARG A 129 11.89 -23.69 3.55
CA ARG A 129 11.16 -24.35 2.46
C ARG A 129 9.65 -24.20 2.58
N ALA A 130 9.11 -24.42 3.77
CA ALA A 130 7.68 -24.24 4.05
C ALA A 130 7.25 -22.79 3.82
N ALA A 131 8.03 -21.82 4.33
CA ALA A 131 7.82 -20.39 4.11
C ALA A 131 7.82 -20.05 2.63
N ASN A 132 8.77 -20.60 1.87
CA ASN A 132 8.87 -20.34 0.43
C ASN A 132 7.64 -20.86 -0.35
N GLN A 133 7.12 -22.02 0.03
CA GLN A 133 5.90 -22.58 -0.56
C GLN A 133 4.65 -21.77 -0.21
N ALA A 134 4.49 -21.39 1.06
CA ALA A 134 3.38 -20.56 1.51
C ALA A 134 3.37 -19.20 0.78
N CYS A 135 4.54 -18.58 0.66
CA CYS A 135 4.73 -17.32 -0.06
C CYS A 135 4.49 -17.45 -1.57
N HIS A 136 4.82 -18.59 -2.18
CA HIS A 136 4.48 -18.86 -3.57
C HIS A 136 2.95 -18.88 -3.79
N ALA A 137 2.20 -19.51 -2.88
CA ALA A 137 0.73 -19.52 -2.94
C ALA A 137 0.15 -18.12 -2.76
N SER A 138 0.64 -17.35 -1.77
CA SER A 138 0.25 -15.95 -1.54
C SER A 138 0.48 -15.09 -2.79
N ARG A 139 1.60 -15.28 -3.50
CA ARG A 139 1.86 -14.59 -4.77
C ARG A 139 0.80 -14.90 -5.84
N GLY A 140 0.32 -16.14 -5.91
CA GLY A 140 -0.77 -16.53 -6.81
C GLY A 140 -2.05 -15.75 -6.52
N ASN A 141 -2.40 -15.60 -5.24
CA ASN A 141 -3.55 -14.79 -4.81
C ASN A 141 -3.36 -13.30 -5.15
N VAL A 142 -2.15 -12.75 -4.94
CA VAL A 142 -1.83 -11.36 -5.31
C VAL A 142 -2.00 -11.15 -6.81
N ALA A 143 -1.55 -12.09 -7.64
CA ALA A 143 -1.71 -12.00 -9.09
C ALA A 143 -3.19 -11.99 -9.52
N HIS A 144 -4.03 -12.80 -8.87
CA HIS A 144 -5.47 -12.80 -9.11
C HIS A 144 -6.10 -11.44 -8.75
N VAL A 145 -5.79 -10.91 -7.57
CA VAL A 145 -6.33 -9.61 -7.12
C VAL A 145 -5.84 -8.45 -7.99
N LEU A 146 -4.58 -8.47 -8.44
CA LEU A 146 -4.06 -7.48 -9.41
C LEU A 146 -4.89 -7.47 -10.70
N SER A 147 -5.18 -8.65 -11.26
CA SER A 147 -5.99 -8.78 -12.49
C SER A 147 -7.42 -8.26 -12.30
N GLU A 148 -8.07 -8.61 -11.19
CA GLU A 148 -9.44 -8.15 -10.89
C GLU A 148 -9.51 -6.65 -10.62
N LEU A 149 -8.53 -6.10 -9.88
CA LEU A 149 -8.43 -4.68 -9.61
C LEU A 149 -8.27 -3.88 -10.90
N GLU A 150 -7.37 -4.32 -11.78
CA GLU A 150 -7.12 -3.67 -13.07
C GLU A 150 -8.37 -3.67 -13.97
N LYS A 151 -9.04 -4.83 -14.09
CA LYS A 151 -10.29 -4.95 -14.85
C LYS A 151 -11.38 -4.00 -14.35
N LYS A 152 -11.58 -3.93 -13.02
CA LYS A 152 -12.59 -3.05 -12.40
C LYS A 152 -12.23 -1.57 -12.53
N ARG A 153 -10.94 -1.23 -12.44
CA ARG A 153 -10.41 0.12 -12.66
C ARG A 153 -10.69 0.59 -14.09
N GLN A 154 -10.31 -0.21 -15.09
CA GLN A 154 -10.60 0.07 -16.50
C GLN A 154 -12.10 0.21 -16.77
N GLY A 155 -12.93 -0.63 -16.13
CA GLY A 155 -14.38 -0.53 -16.17
C GLY A 155 -14.85 0.88 -15.77
N LEU A 156 -14.44 1.37 -14.59
CA LEU A 156 -14.81 2.70 -14.10
C LEU A 156 -14.25 3.83 -14.99
N GLU A 157 -13.00 3.74 -15.43
CA GLU A 157 -12.36 4.72 -16.31
C GLU A 157 -13.09 4.86 -17.66
N SER A 158 -13.64 3.76 -18.18
CA SER A 158 -14.40 3.78 -19.44
C SER A 158 -15.70 4.60 -19.32
N TYR A 159 -16.33 4.66 -18.14
CA TYR A 159 -17.46 5.54 -17.89
C TYR A 159 -17.03 7.00 -17.74
N MET A 160 -15.85 7.24 -17.16
CA MET A 160 -15.29 8.59 -16.98
C MET A 160 -14.90 9.28 -18.29
N THR A 161 -14.71 8.51 -19.37
CA THR A 161 -14.24 9.02 -20.68
C THR A 161 -15.36 9.23 -21.72
N LYS A 162 -16.57 8.68 -21.50
CA LYS A 162 -17.62 8.56 -22.54
C LYS A 162 -18.70 9.64 -22.59
N GLY A 163 -18.70 10.69 -21.77
CA GLY A 163 -19.74 11.73 -21.91
C GLY A 163 -19.54 13.03 -21.15
N ASP A 164 -20.12 14.10 -21.68
CA ASP A 164 -20.12 15.48 -21.16
C ASP A 164 -20.89 15.66 -19.84
N VAL A 165 -21.62 14.64 -19.37
CA VAL A 165 -22.61 14.78 -18.29
C VAL A 165 -22.23 14.09 -16.97
N TRP A 166 -21.15 13.31 -16.89
CA TRP A 166 -20.69 12.81 -15.59
C TRP A 166 -19.48 13.59 -15.08
N TYR A 167 -19.81 14.76 -14.53
CA TYR A 167 -18.97 15.57 -13.66
C TYR A 167 -18.24 14.69 -12.66
N GLY A 168 -16.91 14.70 -12.71
CA GLY A 168 -16.09 15.21 -11.62
C GLY A 168 -16.49 14.83 -10.18
N ASN A 169 -17.05 13.64 -9.93
CA ASN A 169 -17.14 13.15 -8.57
C ASN A 169 -15.69 12.87 -8.16
N GLU A 170 -15.13 13.82 -7.42
CA GLU A 170 -13.79 13.77 -6.85
C GLU A 170 -13.58 12.41 -6.17
N GLU A 171 -14.63 11.77 -5.63
CA GLU A 171 -14.57 10.42 -5.07
C GLU A 171 -14.17 9.35 -6.11
N CYS A 172 -14.70 9.38 -7.34
CA CYS A 172 -14.35 8.40 -8.37
C CYS A 172 -12.91 8.61 -8.87
N LYS A 173 -12.49 9.87 -9.02
CA LYS A 173 -11.09 10.20 -9.34
C LYS A 173 -10.15 9.70 -8.25
N GLN A 174 -10.46 9.98 -6.98
CA GLN A 174 -9.71 9.49 -5.84
C GLN A 174 -9.69 7.95 -5.77
N LEU A 175 -10.80 7.29 -6.07
CA LEU A 175 -10.88 5.83 -6.07
C LEU A 175 -9.99 5.21 -7.17
N VAL A 176 -9.98 5.78 -8.38
CA VAL A 176 -9.07 5.37 -9.45
C VAL A 176 -7.61 5.62 -9.07
N MET A 177 -7.29 6.79 -8.49
CA MET A 177 -5.94 7.08 -8.01
C MET A 177 -5.46 6.10 -6.93
N ASN A 178 -6.32 5.80 -5.96
CA ASN A 178 -6.04 4.82 -4.90
C ASN A 178 -5.86 3.41 -5.49
N SER A 179 -6.71 3.02 -6.44
CA SER A 179 -6.58 1.76 -7.18
C SER A 179 -5.24 1.65 -7.90
N THR A 180 -4.82 2.70 -8.61
CA THR A 180 -3.53 2.72 -9.32
C THR A 180 -2.36 2.64 -8.35
N LYS A 181 -2.44 3.35 -7.22
CA LYS A 181 -1.42 3.32 -6.17
C LYS A 181 -1.29 1.91 -5.56
N VAL A 182 -2.38 1.32 -5.08
CA VAL A 182 -2.36 -0.01 -4.45
C VAL A 182 -1.97 -1.10 -5.45
N HIS A 183 -2.36 -0.97 -6.72
CA HIS A 183 -1.91 -1.85 -7.80
C HIS A 183 -0.38 -1.81 -7.96
N GLY A 184 0.22 -0.62 -8.03
CA GLY A 184 1.68 -0.47 -8.11
C GLY A 184 2.41 -1.05 -6.89
N GLU A 185 1.87 -0.84 -5.68
CA GLU A 185 2.43 -1.42 -4.45
C GLU A 185 2.34 -2.96 -4.44
N LEU A 186 1.20 -3.53 -4.86
CA LEU A 186 1.02 -4.98 -4.98
C LEU A 186 1.93 -5.60 -6.04
N GLN A 187 2.10 -4.95 -7.19
CA GLN A 187 3.05 -5.41 -8.22
C GLN A 187 4.48 -5.46 -7.68
N ASN A 188 4.90 -4.43 -6.95
CA ASN A 188 6.22 -4.39 -6.31
C ASN A 188 6.38 -5.53 -5.29
N VAL A 189 5.41 -5.73 -4.40
CA VAL A 189 5.44 -6.83 -3.41
C VAL A 189 5.48 -8.20 -4.11
N SER A 190 4.66 -8.42 -5.14
CA SER A 190 4.64 -9.65 -5.93
C SER A 190 5.99 -9.94 -6.60
N ALA A 191 6.62 -8.90 -7.16
CA ALA A 191 7.94 -9.01 -7.78
C ALA A 191 9.03 -9.36 -6.74
N GLN A 192 8.99 -8.73 -5.56
CA GLN A 192 9.94 -9.04 -4.48
C GLN A 192 9.75 -10.46 -3.94
N ILE A 193 8.51 -10.93 -3.75
CA ILE A 193 8.24 -12.32 -3.36
C ILE A 193 8.79 -13.29 -4.41
N TYR A 194 8.60 -13.01 -5.70
CA TYR A 194 9.16 -13.84 -6.78
C TYR A 194 10.68 -13.92 -6.73
N GLN A 195 11.36 -12.77 -6.61
CA GLN A 195 12.81 -12.72 -6.53
C GLN A 195 13.35 -13.45 -5.29
N LEU A 196 12.75 -13.24 -4.11
CA LEU A 196 13.15 -13.92 -2.89
C LEU A 196 12.89 -15.42 -2.97
N ASN A 197 11.78 -15.85 -3.58
CA ASN A 197 11.47 -17.26 -3.73
C ASN A 197 12.51 -17.94 -4.62
N TRP A 198 12.84 -17.32 -5.76
CA TRP A 198 13.89 -17.80 -6.65
C TRP A 198 15.25 -17.91 -5.94
N ASN A 199 15.66 -16.85 -5.24
CA ASN A 199 16.88 -16.84 -4.44
C ASN A 199 16.84 -17.88 -3.32
N GLY A 200 15.67 -18.07 -2.70
CA GLY A 200 15.40 -19.06 -1.66
C GLY A 200 15.64 -20.49 -2.14
N VAL A 201 15.22 -20.84 -3.36
CA VAL A 201 15.47 -22.15 -3.97
C VAL A 201 16.96 -22.38 -4.25
N ASN A 202 17.64 -21.37 -4.82
CA ASN A 202 19.06 -21.48 -5.13
C ASN A 202 19.90 -21.61 -3.86
N THR A 203 19.66 -20.75 -2.86
CA THR A 203 20.35 -20.80 -1.58
C THR A 203 20.07 -22.08 -0.81
N MET A 204 18.85 -22.62 -0.86
CA MET A 204 18.52 -23.91 -0.26
C MET A 204 19.32 -25.08 -0.86
N THR A 205 19.59 -25.04 -2.17
CA THR A 205 20.42 -26.05 -2.82
C THR A 205 21.86 -26.02 -2.28
N GLU A 206 22.43 -24.83 -2.11
CA GLU A 206 23.77 -24.66 -1.54
C GLU A 206 23.82 -24.97 -0.04
N GLU A 207 22.77 -24.64 0.72
CA GLU A 207 22.63 -25.01 2.12
C GLU A 207 22.59 -26.53 2.31
N VAL A 208 21.80 -27.24 1.49
CA VAL A 208 21.75 -28.71 1.51
C VAL A 208 23.11 -29.32 1.17
N LYS A 209 23.80 -28.85 0.12
CA LYS A 209 25.17 -29.29 -0.19
C LYS A 209 26.14 -29.03 0.95
N THR A 210 25.98 -27.91 1.65
CA THR A 210 26.82 -27.56 2.80
C THR A 210 26.61 -28.55 3.96
N LEU A 211 25.35 -28.90 4.25
CA LEU A 211 25.01 -29.92 5.25
C LEU A 211 25.49 -31.32 4.83
N GLU A 212 25.36 -31.68 3.56
CA GLU A 212 25.92 -32.93 3.01
C GLU A 212 27.45 -32.97 3.19
N GLY A 213 28.11 -31.83 2.97
CA GLY A 213 29.55 -31.66 3.23
C GLY A 213 29.90 -31.89 4.70
N ALA A 214 29.15 -31.28 5.63
CA ALA A 214 29.35 -31.49 7.07
C ALA A 214 29.15 -32.96 7.48
N ILE A 215 28.10 -33.62 6.97
CA ILE A 215 27.85 -35.06 7.22
C ILE A 215 28.97 -35.92 6.64
N LYS A 216 29.47 -35.60 5.44
CA LYS A 216 30.62 -36.29 4.83
C LYS A 216 31.87 -36.14 5.68
N THR A 217 32.16 -34.94 6.16
CA THR A 217 33.28 -34.66 7.06
C THR A 217 33.23 -35.54 8.32
N LEU A 218 32.05 -35.72 8.93
CA LEU A 218 31.87 -36.65 10.05
C LEU A 218 32.08 -38.12 9.68
N ASN A 219 31.62 -38.54 8.51
CA ASN A 219 31.84 -39.90 8.02
C ASN A 219 33.33 -40.20 7.75
N ASP A 220 34.09 -39.23 7.25
CA ASP A 220 35.52 -39.38 7.02
C ASP A 220 36.29 -39.39 8.35
N ALA A 221 35.89 -38.55 9.31
CA ALA A 221 36.35 -38.59 10.70
C ALA A 221 36.11 -39.96 11.37
N LYS A 222 34.93 -40.54 11.17
CA LYS A 222 34.59 -41.87 11.65
C LYS A 222 35.57 -42.93 11.12
N LYS A 223 35.86 -42.92 9.81
CA LYS A 223 36.83 -43.85 9.18
C LYS A 223 38.25 -43.68 9.74
N LYS A 224 38.68 -42.45 10.04
CA LYS A 224 39.97 -42.19 10.71
C LYS A 224 40.02 -42.87 12.08
N LEU A 225 38.96 -42.74 12.89
CA LEU A 225 38.87 -43.41 14.19
C LEU A 225 38.85 -44.95 14.07
N GLU A 226 38.16 -45.52 13.07
CA GLU A 226 38.18 -46.97 12.79
C GLU A 226 39.61 -47.45 12.44
N THR A 227 40.32 -46.68 11.62
CA THR A 227 41.71 -46.96 11.25
C THR A 227 42.63 -46.90 12.48
N LEU A 228 42.44 -45.90 13.34
CA LEU A 228 43.18 -45.76 14.59
C LEU A 228 42.92 -46.93 15.54
N ALA A 229 41.66 -47.34 15.72
CA ALA A 229 41.30 -48.50 16.54
C ALA A 229 42.01 -49.77 16.04
N THR A 230 41.98 -50.00 14.72
CA THR A 230 42.65 -51.15 14.08
C THR A 230 44.17 -51.13 14.30
N SER A 231 44.81 -49.95 14.24
CA SER A 231 46.24 -49.81 14.52
C SER A 231 46.58 -50.19 15.97
N LEU A 232 45.77 -49.73 16.93
CA LEU A 232 45.97 -50.00 18.35
C LEU A 232 45.76 -51.48 18.70
N GLU A 233 44.80 -52.14 18.03
CA GLU A 233 44.57 -53.59 18.15
C GLU A 233 45.81 -54.40 17.71
N ARG A 234 46.45 -54.02 16.60
CA ARG A 234 47.67 -54.69 16.11
C ARG A 234 48.85 -54.54 17.05
N GLU A 235 48.97 -53.38 17.69
CA GLU A 235 50.02 -53.11 18.67
C GLU A 235 49.77 -53.83 20.02
N ARG A 236 48.66 -54.58 20.16
CA ARG A 236 48.19 -55.21 21.42
C ARG A 236 48.14 -54.20 22.57
N THR A 237 47.79 -52.96 22.25
CA THR A 237 47.70 -51.89 23.24
C THR A 237 46.37 -51.97 24.01
N ASP A 238 46.36 -51.31 25.17
CA ASP A 238 45.26 -51.13 26.13
C ASP A 238 43.83 -51.32 25.56
N VAL A 239 43.21 -52.47 25.91
CA VAL A 239 41.84 -52.85 25.53
C VAL A 239 40.81 -51.77 25.90
N GLY A 240 41.02 -51.05 27.01
CA GLY A 240 40.11 -49.99 27.44
C GLY A 240 40.06 -48.82 26.44
N ARG A 241 41.21 -48.47 25.84
CA ARG A 241 41.31 -47.40 24.85
C ARG A 241 40.62 -47.75 23.54
N ILE A 242 40.76 -49.00 23.09
CA ILE A 242 40.08 -49.50 21.88
C ILE A 242 38.57 -49.39 22.06
N GLY A 243 38.05 -49.82 23.22
CA GLY A 243 36.62 -49.70 23.55
C GLY A 243 36.12 -48.25 23.55
N ALA A 244 36.90 -47.31 24.10
CA ALA A 244 36.55 -45.89 24.10
C ALA A 244 36.48 -45.30 22.68
N ILE A 245 37.46 -45.63 21.81
CA ILE A 245 37.48 -45.21 20.41
C ILE A 245 36.28 -45.78 19.67
N GLN A 246 36.02 -47.09 19.79
CA GLN A 246 34.88 -47.75 19.15
C GLN A 246 33.53 -47.13 19.56
N ASN A 247 33.38 -46.73 20.82
CA ASN A 247 32.18 -46.03 21.29
C ASN A 247 32.03 -44.66 20.60
N VAL A 248 33.08 -43.84 20.56
CA VAL A 248 33.06 -42.54 19.87
C VAL A 248 32.76 -42.72 18.38
N THR A 249 33.39 -43.69 17.71
CA THR A 249 33.11 -44.05 16.31
C THR A 249 31.64 -44.40 16.09
N LYS A 250 31.03 -45.16 17.01
CA LYS A 250 29.62 -45.54 16.92
C LYS A 250 28.72 -44.31 17.01
N VAL A 251 28.91 -43.46 18.02
CA VAL A 251 28.13 -42.21 18.20
C VAL A 251 28.26 -41.32 16.97
N MET A 252 29.47 -41.16 16.43
CA MET A 252 29.71 -40.37 15.22
C MET A 252 28.96 -40.92 14.00
N GLY A 253 28.92 -42.25 13.85
CA GLY A 253 28.12 -42.90 12.81
C GLY A 253 26.62 -42.69 12.99
N GLU A 254 26.11 -42.73 14.23
CA GLU A 254 24.71 -42.44 14.54
C GLU A 254 24.35 -40.99 14.19
N VAL A 255 25.15 -40.01 14.59
CA VAL A 255 24.94 -38.59 14.26
C VAL A 255 24.95 -38.35 12.75
N ALA A 256 25.93 -38.89 12.02
CA ALA A 256 26.02 -38.74 10.57
C ALA A 256 24.82 -39.37 9.85
N ASN A 257 24.42 -40.59 10.24
CA ASN A 257 23.26 -41.27 9.68
C ASN A 257 21.94 -40.52 9.98
N ASN A 258 21.77 -40.03 11.21
CA ASN A 258 20.60 -39.24 11.61
C ASN A 258 20.50 -37.96 10.78
N GLY A 259 21.63 -37.24 10.65
CA GLY A 259 21.72 -36.05 9.81
C GLY A 259 21.36 -36.34 8.35
N GLU A 260 21.87 -37.43 7.78
CA GLU A 260 21.57 -37.83 6.39
C GLU A 260 20.09 -38.13 6.17
N VAL A 261 19.45 -38.85 7.10
CA VAL A 261 18.02 -39.19 7.02
C VAL A 261 17.17 -37.92 7.09
N GLN A 262 17.45 -37.02 8.03
CA GLN A 262 16.70 -35.77 8.17
C GLN A 262 16.90 -34.86 6.95
N LEU A 263 18.14 -34.75 6.46
CA LEU A 263 18.47 -33.94 5.30
C LEU A 263 17.78 -34.45 4.03
N LYS A 264 17.69 -35.77 3.83
CA LYS A 264 16.92 -36.37 2.72
C LYS A 264 15.45 -36.00 2.74
N VAL A 265 14.83 -35.92 3.92
CA VAL A 265 13.42 -35.52 4.05
C VAL A 265 13.25 -34.05 3.64
N VAL A 266 14.19 -33.19 4.02
CA VAL A 266 14.14 -31.76 3.70
C VAL A 266 14.58 -31.45 2.28
N SER A 267 15.44 -32.26 1.65
CA SER A 267 15.94 -32.04 0.28
C SER A 267 14.99 -32.53 -0.80
N GLN A 268 14.20 -33.57 -0.55
CA GLN A 268 13.25 -34.13 -1.51
C GLN A 268 12.34 -33.06 -2.09
N LYS A 269 12.49 -32.75 -3.39
CA LYS A 269 11.58 -31.86 -4.14
C LYS A 269 10.12 -32.26 -3.84
N PRO A 270 9.21 -31.30 -3.58
CA PRO A 270 7.83 -31.67 -3.37
C PRO A 270 7.41 -32.30 -4.70
N LYS A 271 6.83 -33.50 -4.68
CA LYS A 271 6.25 -34.03 -5.90
C LYS A 271 5.13 -33.06 -6.27
N THR A 272 5.38 -32.21 -7.27
CA THR A 272 4.41 -31.26 -7.81
C THR A 272 3.45 -32.03 -8.70
N ASP A 273 2.83 -33.07 -8.16
CA ASP A 273 1.64 -33.69 -8.74
C ASP A 273 0.42 -32.94 -8.16
N MET A 274 0.46 -31.61 -8.24
CA MET A 274 -0.71 -30.75 -8.05
C MET A 274 -1.31 -30.49 -9.43
N LYS A 275 -1.72 -31.56 -10.12
CA LYS A 275 -2.89 -31.44 -11.00
C LYS A 275 -4.08 -31.44 -10.05
N GLY A 276 -4.88 -30.38 -10.08
CA GLY A 276 -5.82 -30.03 -9.02
C GLY A 276 -6.70 -31.16 -8.48
N ASN A 277 -6.97 -31.08 -7.18
CA ASN A 277 -8.03 -31.73 -6.40
C ASN A 277 -7.85 -33.16 -5.84
N GLU A 278 -6.73 -33.85 -5.98
CA GLU A 278 -6.52 -35.10 -5.21
C GLU A 278 -5.63 -34.91 -3.97
N VAL A 279 -6.22 -35.21 -2.81
CA VAL A 279 -5.54 -35.32 -1.52
C VAL A 279 -4.54 -36.47 -1.60
N ILE A 280 -3.26 -36.17 -1.35
CA ILE A 280 -2.15 -37.12 -1.50
C ILE A 280 -2.14 -38.12 -0.33
N GLU A 281 -2.49 -39.38 -0.62
CA GLU A 281 -2.09 -40.56 0.15
C GLU A 281 -0.73 -41.07 -0.37
N GLY A 282 0.26 -41.18 0.51
CA GLY A 282 1.41 -42.10 0.33
C GLY A 282 2.69 -41.55 -0.32
N VAL A 283 3.64 -41.09 0.51
CA VAL A 283 5.06 -41.02 0.10
C VAL A 283 5.66 -42.43 0.18
N THR A 284 5.66 -43.16 -0.94
CA THR A 284 6.45 -44.39 -1.09
C THR A 284 7.86 -44.04 -1.58
N VAL A 285 8.85 -44.19 -0.70
CA VAL A 285 10.27 -44.15 -1.04
C VAL A 285 10.65 -45.51 -1.61
N LYS A 286 11.06 -45.57 -2.88
CA LYS A 286 11.55 -46.82 -3.48
C LYS A 286 12.89 -47.20 -2.82
N GLU A 287 12.90 -48.34 -2.12
CA GLU A 287 14.08 -48.91 -1.46
C GLU A 287 15.13 -49.33 -2.50
N GLY A 288 16.30 -48.71 -2.45
CA GLY A 288 17.52 -49.23 -3.07
C GLY A 288 18.24 -50.16 -2.08
N ASP A 289 18.54 -51.38 -2.53
CA ASP A 289 19.18 -52.45 -1.78
C ASP A 289 20.64 -52.13 -1.41
N THR A 290 20.93 -51.66 -0.19
CA THR A 290 22.31 -51.79 0.36
C THR A 290 22.48 -51.63 1.88
N LEU A 291 21.44 -51.78 2.72
CA LEU A 291 21.60 -51.95 4.17
C LEU A 291 20.45 -52.78 4.73
N LYS A 292 20.54 -54.10 4.59
CA LYS A 292 19.53 -55.03 5.13
C LYS A 292 19.96 -55.50 6.53
N LYS A 293 19.05 -55.27 7.49
CA LYS A 293 18.94 -55.89 8.83
C LYS A 293 19.48 -55.14 10.05
N ILE A 294 19.97 -53.91 9.94
CA ILE A 294 19.89 -53.00 11.09
C ILE A 294 18.59 -52.19 10.95
N ASP A 295 17.58 -52.77 11.62
CA ASP A 295 16.46 -52.11 12.25
C ASP A 295 15.53 -51.29 11.32
N GLN A 296 14.85 -52.01 10.43
CA GLN A 296 13.72 -51.50 9.64
C GLN A 296 12.71 -50.77 10.54
N GLU A 297 12.57 -51.18 11.80
CA GLU A 297 11.69 -50.55 12.79
C GLU A 297 12.23 -49.20 13.26
N LYS A 298 13.52 -49.09 13.61
CA LYS A 298 14.13 -47.77 13.88
C LYS A 298 14.03 -46.84 12.68
N LYS A 299 14.25 -47.34 11.46
CA LYS A 299 14.11 -46.52 10.24
C LYS A 299 12.67 -46.02 10.06
N LYS A 300 11.67 -46.88 10.27
CA LYS A 300 10.25 -46.48 10.29
C LYS A 300 9.98 -45.43 11.36
N GLN A 301 10.46 -45.64 12.59
CA GLN A 301 10.31 -44.67 13.68
C GLN A 301 10.96 -43.32 13.36
N MET A 302 12.12 -43.30 12.72
CA MET A 302 12.79 -42.07 12.30
C MET A 302 12.03 -41.35 11.18
N VAL A 303 11.49 -42.09 10.22
CA VAL A 303 10.63 -41.53 9.17
C VAL A 303 9.36 -40.93 9.78
N VAL A 304 8.71 -41.63 10.71
CA VAL A 304 7.53 -41.12 11.44
C VAL A 304 7.88 -39.85 12.20
N LYS A 305 8.98 -39.82 12.96
CA LYS A 305 9.44 -38.61 13.66
C LYS A 305 9.75 -37.46 12.71
N ALA A 306 10.36 -37.73 11.55
CA ALA A 306 10.65 -36.70 10.56
C ALA A 306 9.39 -36.14 9.89
N VAL A 307 8.37 -36.99 9.64
CA VAL A 307 7.07 -36.55 9.13
C VAL A 307 6.33 -35.70 10.17
N GLN A 308 6.30 -36.13 11.44
CA GLN A 308 5.72 -35.36 12.54
C GLN A 308 6.40 -34.00 12.70
N LEU A 309 7.74 -33.97 12.68
CA LEU A 309 8.51 -32.73 12.74
C LEU A 309 8.20 -31.80 11.57
N LYS A 310 8.06 -32.34 10.36
CA LYS A 310 7.64 -31.56 9.18
C LYS A 310 6.26 -30.93 9.42
N GLU A 311 5.30 -31.69 9.91
CA GLU A 311 3.94 -31.20 10.16
C GLU A 311 3.89 -30.13 11.26
N GLU A 312 4.61 -30.32 12.36
CA GLU A 312 4.77 -29.32 13.43
C GLU A 312 5.41 -28.02 12.92
N ILE A 313 6.46 -28.12 12.09
CA ILE A 313 7.10 -26.99 11.43
C ILE A 313 6.09 -26.23 10.55
N PHE A 314 5.33 -26.95 9.70
CA PHE A 314 4.33 -26.33 8.84
C PHE A 314 3.21 -25.66 9.65
N LYS A 315 2.75 -26.28 10.72
CA LYS A 315 1.71 -25.74 11.60
C LYS A 315 2.19 -24.49 12.35
N GLY A 316 3.39 -24.52 12.91
CA GLY A 316 3.99 -23.37 13.61
C GLY A 316 4.23 -22.19 12.67
N ALA A 317 4.77 -22.43 11.48
CA ALA A 317 4.95 -21.40 10.46
C ALA A 317 3.62 -20.77 10.03
N LYS A 318 2.58 -21.59 9.85
CA LYS A 318 1.23 -21.13 9.50
C LYS A 318 0.60 -20.28 10.60
N GLU A 319 0.73 -20.68 11.86
CA GLU A 319 0.18 -19.93 12.99
C GLU A 319 0.90 -18.58 13.18
N HIS A 320 2.23 -18.57 13.08
CA HIS A 320 3.01 -17.33 13.16
C HIS A 320 2.68 -16.35 12.02
N LEU A 321 2.42 -16.87 10.81
CA LEU A 321 1.91 -16.06 9.69
C LEU A 321 0.55 -15.45 10.01
N ARG A 322 -0.40 -16.23 10.55
CA ARG A 322 -1.74 -15.72 10.92
C ARG A 322 -1.68 -14.62 11.97
N GLN A 323 -0.85 -14.78 13.00
CA GLN A 323 -0.69 -13.76 14.05
C GLN A 323 -0.13 -12.45 13.49
N ARG A 324 0.85 -12.52 12.58
CA ARG A 324 1.37 -11.32 11.90
C ARG A 324 0.36 -10.67 10.98
N GLU A 325 -0.39 -11.47 10.20
CA GLU A 325 -1.47 -10.95 9.36
C GLU A 325 -2.52 -10.21 10.19
N GLU A 326 -2.85 -10.71 11.37
CA GLU A 326 -3.82 -10.07 12.27
C GLU A 326 -3.29 -8.74 12.83
N VAL A 327 -2.04 -8.69 13.26
CA VAL A 327 -1.38 -7.45 13.71
C VAL A 327 -1.30 -6.41 12.57
N GLU A 328 -0.96 -6.84 11.36
CA GLU A 328 -0.87 -5.92 10.21
C GLU A 328 -2.26 -5.44 9.76
N LYS A 329 -3.28 -6.31 9.80
CA LYS A 329 -4.68 -5.92 9.57
C LYS A 329 -5.14 -4.89 10.60
N GLN A 330 -4.81 -5.07 11.89
CA GLN A 330 -5.11 -4.08 12.93
C GLN A 330 -4.43 -2.73 12.66
N HIS A 331 -3.15 -2.74 12.31
CA HIS A 331 -2.40 -1.52 11.98
C HIS A 331 -3.00 -0.77 10.77
N ILE A 332 -3.44 -1.49 9.74
CA ILE A 332 -4.11 -0.89 8.58
C ILE A 332 -5.44 -0.25 8.98
N VAL A 333 -6.26 -0.94 9.78
CA VAL A 333 -7.52 -0.39 10.29
C VAL A 333 -7.29 0.87 11.13
N GLU A 334 -6.29 0.88 12.00
CA GLU A 334 -5.91 2.06 12.78
C GLU A 334 -5.46 3.23 11.90
N THR A 335 -4.68 2.94 10.85
CA THR A 335 -4.22 3.95 9.90
C THR A 335 -5.40 4.58 9.14
N ILE A 336 -6.33 3.76 8.64
CA ILE A 336 -7.54 4.24 7.96
C ILE A 336 -8.39 5.09 8.91
N GLN A 337 -8.58 4.66 10.16
CA GLN A 337 -9.34 5.43 11.16
C GLN A 337 -8.65 6.75 11.51
N ALA A 338 -7.32 6.79 11.57
CA ALA A 338 -6.55 8.01 11.81
C ALA A 338 -6.70 9.00 10.65
N GLU A 339 -6.64 8.53 9.40
CA GLU A 339 -6.87 9.35 8.21
C GLU A 339 -8.30 9.91 8.16
N GLU A 340 -9.31 9.10 8.47
CA GLU A 340 -10.70 9.58 8.56
C GLU A 340 -10.89 10.64 9.64
N LYS A 341 -10.28 10.46 10.82
CA LYS A 341 -10.32 11.46 11.89
C LYS A 341 -9.64 12.76 11.45
N ALA A 342 -8.47 12.66 10.81
CA ALA A 342 -7.76 13.81 10.28
C ALA A 342 -8.57 14.55 9.19
N LYS A 343 -9.28 13.82 8.32
CA LYS A 343 -10.17 14.40 7.30
C LYS A 343 -11.33 15.15 7.95
N LYS A 344 -12.03 14.55 8.91
CA LYS A 344 -13.12 15.19 9.66
C LYS A 344 -12.65 16.44 10.40
N GLU A 345 -11.44 16.43 10.94
CA GLU A 345 -10.85 17.60 11.59
C GLU A 345 -10.54 18.73 10.59
N ARG A 346 -9.97 18.40 9.42
CA ARG A 346 -9.74 19.38 8.35
C ARG A 346 -11.05 20.03 7.88
N GLU A 347 -12.10 19.24 7.69
CA GLU A 347 -13.42 19.76 7.32
C GLU A 347 -13.99 20.72 8.38
N ARG A 348 -13.83 20.40 9.67
CA ARG A 348 -14.21 21.29 10.78
C ARG A 348 -13.42 22.61 10.75
N ARG A 349 -12.11 22.57 10.52
CA ARG A 349 -11.27 23.78 10.42
C ARG A 349 -11.70 24.67 9.24
N VAL A 350 -11.98 24.08 8.08
CA VAL A 350 -12.48 24.82 6.90
C VAL A 350 -13.85 25.43 7.18
N ALA A 351 -14.76 24.71 7.85
CA ALA A 351 -16.06 25.24 8.23
C ALA A 351 -15.97 26.39 9.23
N GLU A 352 -15.07 26.30 10.22
CA GLU A 352 -14.81 27.36 11.19
C GLU A 352 -14.20 28.60 10.53
N GLU A 353 -13.24 28.42 9.62
CA GLU A 353 -12.64 29.52 8.86
C GLU A 353 -13.67 30.23 7.97
N LYS A 354 -14.57 29.49 7.32
CA LYS A 354 -15.70 30.07 6.57
C LYS A 354 -16.60 30.91 7.47
N LYS A 355 -16.92 30.44 8.68
CA LYS A 355 -17.72 31.21 9.66
C LYS A 355 -17.00 32.51 10.08
N LYS A 356 -15.70 32.46 10.35
CA LYS A 356 -14.90 33.65 10.70
C LYS A 356 -14.88 34.68 9.56
N LYS A 357 -14.67 34.24 8.31
CA LYS A 357 -14.71 35.13 7.12
C LYS A 357 -16.09 35.75 6.90
N GLU A 358 -17.17 35.01 7.15
CA GLU A 358 -18.53 35.54 7.06
C GLU A 358 -18.81 36.59 8.15
N GLU A 359 -18.38 36.34 9.39
CA GLU A 359 -18.51 37.30 10.49
C GLU A 359 -17.69 38.58 10.25
N GLU A 360 -16.47 38.46 9.72
CA GLU A 360 -15.64 39.59 9.32
C GLU A 360 -16.29 40.41 8.19
N ARG A 361 -16.86 39.74 7.18
CA ARG A 361 -17.66 40.40 6.12
C ARG A 361 -18.82 41.20 6.69
N LYS A 362 -19.55 40.65 7.67
CA LYS A 362 -20.65 41.34 8.35
C LYS A 362 -20.17 42.58 9.11
N LYS A 363 -19.02 42.50 9.80
CA LYS A 363 -18.41 43.65 10.50
C LYS A 363 -17.97 44.75 9.53
N ILE A 364 -17.37 44.39 8.40
CA ILE A 364 -16.97 45.35 7.35
C ILE A 364 -18.21 46.03 6.75
N GLU A 365 -19.27 45.27 6.44
CA GLU A 365 -20.52 45.83 5.91
C GLU A 365 -21.17 46.79 6.92
N GLU A 366 -21.20 46.44 8.21
CA GLU A 366 -21.73 47.32 9.25
C GLU A 366 -20.91 48.61 9.40
N GLN A 367 -19.58 48.53 9.37
CA GLN A 367 -18.72 49.71 9.38
C GLN A 367 -18.95 50.61 8.17
N GLN A 368 -19.10 50.03 6.97
CA GLN A 368 -19.41 50.79 5.76
C GLN A 368 -20.75 51.53 5.88
N ARG A 369 -21.79 50.89 6.43
CA ARG A 369 -23.08 51.55 6.70
C ARG A 369 -22.94 52.73 7.65
N ARG A 370 -22.17 52.59 8.74
CA ARG A 370 -21.91 53.68 9.70
C ARG A 370 -21.20 54.87 9.05
N VAL A 371 -20.18 54.60 8.22
CA VAL A 371 -19.45 55.65 7.49
C VAL A 371 -20.36 56.35 6.48
N GLU A 372 -21.23 55.62 5.78
CA GLU A 372 -22.18 56.21 4.84
C GLU A 372 -23.23 57.09 5.55
N GLU A 373 -23.75 56.64 6.69
CA GLU A 373 -24.69 57.43 7.50
C GLU A 373 -24.04 58.71 8.05
N GLU A 374 -22.78 58.63 8.51
CA GLU A 374 -22.03 59.80 8.96
C GLU A 374 -21.78 60.79 7.82
N LYS A 375 -21.42 60.31 6.62
CA LYS A 375 -21.30 61.16 5.42
C LYS A 375 -22.60 61.88 5.10
N LYS A 376 -23.75 61.19 5.16
CA LYS A 376 -25.08 61.81 4.97
C LYS A 376 -25.35 62.91 5.99
N ARG A 377 -25.02 62.69 7.27
CA ARG A 377 -25.17 63.70 8.34
C ARG A 377 -24.25 64.92 8.12
N VAL A 378 -23.02 64.72 7.67
CA VAL A 378 -22.08 65.81 7.36
C VAL A 378 -22.56 66.61 6.15
N GLU A 379 -23.05 65.95 5.11
CA GLU A 379 -23.58 66.61 3.92
C GLU A 379 -24.86 67.42 4.24
N GLU A 380 -25.74 66.88 5.07
CA GLU A 380 -26.93 67.59 5.53
C GLU A 380 -26.55 68.84 6.37
N LYS A 381 -25.56 68.73 7.26
CA LYS A 381 -25.02 69.89 8.00
C LYS A 381 -24.41 70.93 7.07
N LYS A 382 -23.68 70.52 6.03
CA LYS A 382 -23.14 71.43 5.01
C LYS A 382 -24.25 72.16 4.25
N LYS A 383 -25.31 71.45 3.83
CA LYS A 383 -26.47 72.07 3.16
C LYS A 383 -27.16 73.09 4.07
N LYS A 384 -27.35 72.77 5.35
CA LYS A 384 -27.92 73.71 6.34
C LYS A 384 -27.03 74.95 6.55
N ALA A 385 -25.72 74.78 6.66
CA ALA A 385 -24.78 75.90 6.79
C ALA A 385 -24.70 76.77 5.51
N GLU A 386 -24.82 76.17 4.32
CA GLU A 386 -24.85 76.90 3.05
C GLU A 386 -26.17 77.66 2.87
N GLU A 387 -27.30 77.07 3.29
CA GLU A 387 -28.59 77.74 3.30
C GLU A 387 -28.61 78.93 4.28
N GLU A 388 -27.98 78.78 5.45
CA GLU A 388 -27.81 79.87 6.42
C GLU A 388 -26.93 80.99 5.86
N LYS A 389 -25.82 80.66 5.20
CA LYS A 389 -24.99 81.65 4.49
C LYS A 389 -25.75 82.39 3.39
N ARG A 390 -26.62 81.71 2.64
CA ARG A 390 -27.48 82.37 1.63
C ARG A 390 -28.47 83.33 2.28
N LYS A 391 -29.07 82.97 3.42
CA LYS A 391 -29.98 83.85 4.16
C LYS A 391 -29.25 85.07 4.74
N ASP A 392 -28.01 84.90 5.20
CA ASP A 392 -27.17 86.02 5.66
C ASP A 392 -26.69 86.92 4.50
N GLU A 393 -26.33 86.36 3.35
CA GLU A 393 -26.03 87.15 2.15
C GLU A 393 -27.26 87.90 1.62
N GLU A 394 -28.44 87.29 1.68
CA GLU A 394 -29.69 87.93 1.29
C GLU A 394 -30.07 89.05 2.27
N ARG A 395 -29.86 88.86 3.58
CA ARG A 395 -29.98 89.92 4.59
C ARG A 395 -28.99 91.06 4.34
N LYS A 396 -27.74 90.76 3.99
CA LYS A 396 -26.74 91.78 3.62
C LYS A 396 -27.14 92.53 2.36
N LYS A 397 -27.67 91.85 1.34
CA LYS A 397 -28.18 92.49 0.12
C LYS A 397 -29.39 93.38 0.41
N LEU A 398 -30.31 92.95 1.28
CA LEU A 398 -31.44 93.77 1.73
C LEU A 398 -31.00 94.98 2.57
N GLU A 399 -29.94 94.84 3.38
CA GLU A 399 -29.38 95.97 4.14
C GLU A 399 -28.62 96.94 3.24
N GLU A 400 -27.88 96.43 2.25
CA GLU A 400 -27.17 97.23 1.24
C GLU A 400 -28.17 97.91 0.28
N GLU A 401 -29.29 97.26 -0.06
CA GLU A 401 -30.40 97.84 -0.82
C GLU A 401 -31.13 98.91 0.01
N LYS A 402 -31.34 98.70 1.32
CA LYS A 402 -31.85 99.74 2.22
C LYS A 402 -30.91 100.94 2.31
N LYS A 403 -29.58 100.71 2.37
CA LYS A 403 -28.58 101.79 2.31
C LYS A 403 -28.57 102.49 0.95
N LYS A 404 -28.78 101.77 -0.16
CA LYS A 404 -28.93 102.37 -1.50
C LYS A 404 -30.24 103.15 -1.64
N ILE A 405 -31.33 102.73 -1.00
CA ILE A 405 -32.61 103.46 -0.98
C ILE A 405 -32.51 104.71 -0.07
N GLU A 406 -31.77 104.66 1.03
CA GLU A 406 -31.50 105.81 1.90
C GLU A 406 -30.50 106.79 1.27
N GLU A 407 -29.52 106.28 0.54
CA GLU A 407 -28.60 107.08 -0.28
C GLU A 407 -29.28 107.66 -1.53
N GLN A 408 -30.23 106.94 -2.14
CA GLN A 408 -31.09 107.48 -3.22
C GLN A 408 -32.10 108.51 -2.69
N LYS A 409 -32.52 108.43 -1.42
CA LYS A 409 -33.30 109.50 -0.77
C LYS A 409 -32.46 110.75 -0.48
N ARG A 410 -31.16 110.62 -0.17
CA ARG A 410 -30.23 111.78 -0.10
C ARG A 410 -29.84 112.33 -1.47
N LYS A 411 -29.80 111.50 -2.51
CA LYS A 411 -29.47 111.92 -3.89
C LYS A 411 -30.68 112.35 -4.74
N ALA A 412 -31.89 112.34 -4.17
CA ALA A 412 -33.11 112.87 -4.82
C ALA A 412 -33.43 114.33 -4.42
N GLU A 413 -32.67 114.92 -3.49
CA GLU A 413 -32.79 116.33 -3.09
C GLU A 413 -31.74 117.25 -3.76
N GLU A 414 -30.72 116.70 -4.41
CA GLU A 414 -29.76 117.45 -5.23
C GLU A 414 -29.98 117.15 -6.72
N GLU A 415 -30.99 117.82 -7.22
CA GLU A 415 -30.97 118.61 -8.45
C GLU A 415 -30.00 118.21 -9.59
N LYS A 416 -30.63 117.79 -10.69
CA LYS A 416 -30.38 118.22 -12.08
C LYS A 416 -28.90 118.40 -12.49
N THR A 417 -28.41 117.54 -13.38
CA THR A 417 -28.02 117.93 -14.75
C THR A 417 -27.62 116.72 -15.63
N LYS A 418 -27.94 116.86 -16.92
CA LYS A 418 -27.86 115.98 -18.10
C LYS A 418 -26.40 115.55 -18.49
N PRO A 419 -26.12 114.89 -19.65
CA PRO A 419 -26.55 113.55 -20.17
C PRO A 419 -25.41 112.77 -20.93
N VAL A 420 -25.76 111.64 -21.60
CA VAL A 420 -25.22 111.11 -22.90
C VAL A 420 -24.04 110.07 -22.94
N MET A 421 -24.40 108.81 -23.29
CA MET A 421 -23.92 107.92 -24.39
C MET A 421 -22.97 106.69 -24.24
N LYS A 422 -23.44 105.60 -24.91
CA LYS A 422 -22.79 104.47 -25.67
C LYS A 422 -22.30 103.22 -24.90
N LYS A 423 -22.89 102.02 -25.11
CA LYS A 423 -22.61 100.95 -26.13
C LYS A 423 -21.27 100.22 -25.85
N ASP A 424 -21.08 98.90 -25.79
CA ASP A 424 -21.61 97.75 -26.56
C ASP A 424 -21.38 96.39 -25.84
N GLY A 425 -22.18 95.37 -26.22
CA GLY A 425 -21.78 93.95 -26.40
C GLY A 425 -21.68 93.05 -25.14
N SER A 426 -21.92 91.73 -25.17
CA SER A 426 -22.33 90.78 -26.21
C SER A 426 -22.38 89.38 -25.58
N SER A 427 -23.39 88.57 -25.94
CA SER A 427 -23.36 87.10 -26.10
C SER A 427 -23.22 86.15 -24.87
N GLY A 428 -24.29 85.39 -24.60
CA GLY A 428 -24.16 83.93 -24.33
C GLY A 428 -24.02 83.17 -25.67
N PRO A 429 -24.32 81.86 -25.79
CA PRO A 429 -24.45 80.75 -24.83
C PRO A 429 -23.64 79.50 -25.33
N ALA A 430 -24.05 78.27 -24.95
CA ALA A 430 -23.73 76.93 -25.51
C ALA A 430 -22.90 76.03 -24.56
N PHE A 431 -23.43 74.92 -24.02
CA PHE A 431 -23.77 73.65 -24.69
C PHE A 431 -22.73 73.20 -25.72
N VAL A 432 -21.90 72.25 -25.32
CA VAL A 432 -21.29 71.29 -26.24
C VAL A 432 -21.59 69.89 -25.72
N HIS A 433 -22.56 69.28 -26.40
CA HIS A 433 -22.60 67.86 -26.63
C HIS A 433 -21.24 67.38 -27.15
N SER A 434 -20.78 66.22 -26.68
CA SER A 434 -19.94 65.34 -27.48
C SER A 434 -20.32 63.88 -27.18
N PRO A 435 -20.49 63.05 -28.20
CA PRO A 435 -21.63 62.16 -28.30
C PRO A 435 -21.19 60.70 -28.50
N LEU A 436 -22.16 59.88 -28.88
CA LEU A 436 -22.00 58.54 -29.42
C LEU A 436 -21.68 57.44 -28.39
N LEU A 437 -22.64 56.55 -28.15
CA LEU A 437 -22.94 55.43 -29.05
C LEU A 437 -21.71 54.54 -29.21
N LEU A 438 -21.65 53.50 -28.37
CA LEU A 438 -21.37 52.11 -28.73
C LEU A 438 -20.65 51.42 -27.56
N LEU A 439 -21.43 50.84 -26.63
CA LEU A 439 -21.15 49.52 -26.03
C LEU A 439 -22.25 49.12 -25.04
N LEU A 440 -23.50 49.35 -25.47
CA LEU A 440 -24.71 48.81 -24.83
C LEU A 440 -25.24 47.62 -25.65
N LEU A 441 -24.33 46.71 -26.02
CA LEU A 441 -24.56 45.49 -26.81
C LEU A 441 -23.71 44.30 -26.30
N CYS A 442 -23.63 44.12 -24.98
CA CYS A 442 -23.15 42.84 -24.40
C CYS A 442 -24.17 42.24 -23.42
N VAL A 443 -25.41 42.71 -23.46
CA VAL A 443 -26.55 42.13 -22.74
C VAL A 443 -27.64 41.87 -23.77
N LEU A 444 -27.46 40.85 -24.62
CA LEU A 444 -28.52 40.04 -25.25
C LEU A 444 -27.89 39.08 -26.27
N GLY A 445 -28.12 37.77 -26.12
CA GLY A 445 -28.24 36.89 -27.28
C GLY A 445 -27.09 35.93 -27.59
N CYS A 446 -26.80 34.99 -26.69
CA CYS A 446 -26.25 33.67 -27.08
C CYS A 446 -27.02 32.53 -26.39
N THR A 447 -28.35 32.57 -26.49
CA THR A 447 -29.23 31.42 -26.25
C THR A 447 -30.16 31.24 -27.44
N LEU A 448 -29.63 30.62 -28.49
CA LEU A 448 -30.35 29.90 -29.56
C LEU A 448 -29.41 28.71 -29.87
N VAL A 449 -29.73 27.47 -29.47
CA VAL A 449 -30.67 26.58 -30.15
C VAL A 449 -30.39 26.52 -31.66
N CYS A 450 -29.52 25.57 -32.03
CA CYS A 450 -29.66 24.62 -33.12
C CYS A 450 -28.69 23.47 -32.87
#